data_AF-A0A4Q0MFA7-F1
#
_entry.id   AF-A0A4Q0MFA7-F1
#
_cell.length_a   1.000
_cell.length_b   1.000
_cell.length_c   1.000
_cell.angle_alpha   90.00
_cell.angle_beta   90.00
_cell.angle_gamma   90.00
#
_symmetry.space_group_name_H-M   'P 1'
#
loop_
_entity.id
_entity.type
_entity.pdbx_description
1 polymer ?
#
loop_
_entity_poly.entity_id
_entity_poly.type
_entity_poly.pdbx_seq_one_letter_code
_entity_poly.pdbx_strand_id
1 'polypeptide(L)'
;MQEHDELGKYLQKKVREKRITDKVIANFLNISEKTVPKIYPLKDISSERLSKFCILLDEDLFSGYYGEKEPLKSILTGDKLVLENEVDRLKKLNKENETLIEFLKTELSVKSSTIKILQNELLEMTGEILKVLKDKKK
;
A
#
# COMPACT_ATOMS: atom_id res chain seq x y z
N MET A 1 -18.07 -8.91 -29.69
CA MET A 1 -17.77 -7.50 -29.35
C MET A 1 -18.92 -6.98 -28.51
N GLN A 2 -18.68 -6.77 -27.21
CA GLN A 2 -19.70 -6.36 -26.23
C GLN A 2 -19.91 -4.84 -26.26
N GLU A 3 -21.13 -4.39 -25.94
CA GLU A 3 -21.75 -3.06 -26.12
C GLU A 3 -21.03 -1.80 -25.54
N HIS A 4 -19.72 -1.86 -25.22
CA HIS A 4 -18.94 -0.77 -24.62
C HIS A 4 -17.83 -0.22 -25.52
N ASP A 5 -18.02 -0.28 -26.83
CA ASP A 5 -17.01 0.23 -27.78
C ASP A 5 -16.81 1.75 -27.75
N GLU A 6 -17.71 2.50 -27.11
CA GLU A 6 -17.71 3.97 -27.14
C GLU A 6 -17.56 4.53 -25.71
N LEU A 7 -16.52 5.34 -25.48
CA LEU A 7 -16.23 5.95 -24.18
C LEU A 7 -17.44 6.77 -23.68
N GLY A 8 -18.15 7.44 -24.58
CA GLY A 8 -19.36 8.18 -24.25
C GLY A 8 -20.46 7.31 -23.61
N LYS A 9 -20.67 6.07 -24.07
CA LYS A 9 -21.66 5.14 -23.49
C LYS A 9 -21.22 4.63 -22.12
N TYR A 10 -19.93 4.37 -21.95
CA TYR A 10 -19.37 4.03 -20.64
C TYR A 10 -19.61 5.15 -19.63
N LEU A 11 -19.33 6.40 -20.01
CA LEU A 11 -19.58 7.57 -19.17
C LEU A 11 -21.08 7.73 -18.87
N GLN A 12 -21.94 7.53 -19.88
CA GLN A 12 -23.39 7.57 -19.70
C GLN A 12 -23.84 6.58 -18.63
N LYS A 13 -23.37 5.34 -18.68
CA LYS A 13 -23.69 4.32 -17.69
C LYS A 13 -23.29 4.79 -16.28
N LYS A 14 -22.05 5.26 -16.11
CA LYS A 14 -21.52 5.73 -14.83
C LYS A 14 -22.29 6.91 -14.23
N VAL A 15 -22.62 7.92 -15.04
CA VAL A 15 -23.40 9.07 -14.53
C VAL A 15 -24.82 8.66 -14.14
N ARG A 16 -25.42 7.69 -14.85
CA ARG A 16 -26.77 7.20 -14.53
C ARG A 16 -26.79 6.32 -13.28
N GLU A 17 -25.77 5.49 -13.08
CA GLU A 17 -25.58 4.72 -11.82
C GLU A 17 -25.55 5.64 -10.59
N LYS A 18 -24.88 6.80 -10.71
CA LYS A 18 -24.83 7.82 -9.65
C LYS A 18 -26.01 8.80 -9.62
N ARG A 19 -27.02 8.60 -10.48
CA ARG A 19 -28.20 9.47 -10.61
C ARG A 19 -27.84 10.95 -10.86
N ILE A 20 -26.73 11.21 -11.54
CA ILE A 20 -26.30 12.56 -11.90
C ILE A 20 -27.11 13.03 -13.11
N THR A 21 -27.69 14.22 -13.00
CA THR A 21 -28.52 14.83 -14.05
C THR A 21 -27.68 15.55 -15.09
N ASP A 22 -28.21 15.68 -16.30
CA ASP A 22 -27.53 16.36 -17.40
C ASP A 22 -27.26 17.83 -17.06
N LYS A 23 -28.15 18.48 -16.29
CA LYS A 23 -27.94 19.82 -15.73
C LYS A 23 -26.67 19.93 -14.87
N VAL A 24 -26.42 18.95 -14.00
CA VAL A 24 -25.22 18.93 -13.15
C VAL A 24 -23.97 18.74 -14.00
N ILE A 25 -24.01 17.82 -14.96
CA ILE A 25 -22.90 17.57 -15.90
C ILE A 25 -22.61 18.83 -16.73
N ALA A 26 -23.65 19.50 -17.23
CA ALA A 26 -23.54 20.70 -18.04
C ALA A 26 -22.84 21.83 -17.28
N ASN A 27 -23.28 22.07 -16.04
CA ASN A 27 -22.66 23.06 -15.15
C ASN A 27 -21.20 22.70 -14.87
N PHE A 28 -20.92 21.43 -14.56
CA PHE A 28 -19.57 20.97 -14.22
C PHE A 28 -18.60 21.04 -15.41
N LEU A 29 -19.07 20.74 -16.62
CA LEU A 29 -18.29 20.80 -17.84
C LEU A 29 -18.24 22.20 -18.47
N ASN A 30 -18.99 23.17 -17.93
CA ASN A 30 -19.18 24.51 -18.49
C ASN A 30 -19.67 24.47 -19.95
N ILE A 31 -20.73 23.70 -20.21
CA ILE A 31 -21.37 23.57 -21.52
C ILE A 31 -22.89 23.73 -21.41
N SER A 32 -23.56 23.91 -22.54
CA SER A 32 -25.03 23.86 -22.57
C SER A 32 -25.54 22.47 -22.21
N GLU A 33 -26.62 22.40 -21.43
CA GLU A 33 -27.31 21.14 -21.09
C GLU A 33 -27.71 20.34 -22.33
N LYS A 34 -28.09 21.02 -23.42
CA LYS A 34 -28.42 20.39 -24.71
C LYS A 34 -27.22 19.70 -25.38
N THR A 35 -26.00 20.00 -24.95
CA THR A 35 -24.77 19.40 -25.47
C THR A 35 -24.40 18.12 -24.72
N VAL A 36 -24.87 17.93 -23.48
CA VAL A 36 -24.52 16.75 -22.67
C VAL A 36 -24.93 15.43 -23.36
N PRO A 37 -26.16 15.27 -23.88
CA PRO A 37 -26.53 14.04 -24.58
C PRO A 37 -25.68 13.74 -25.83
N LYS A 38 -25.08 14.78 -26.43
CA LYS A 38 -24.22 14.64 -27.62
C LYS A 38 -22.85 14.04 -27.28
N ILE A 39 -22.47 13.98 -26.00
CA ILE A 39 -21.23 13.35 -25.55
C ILE A 39 -21.34 11.82 -25.54
N TYR A 40 -22.51 11.28 -25.19
CA TYR A 40 -22.71 9.84 -25.02
C TYR A 40 -22.52 8.97 -26.27
N PRO A 41 -22.83 9.41 -27.50
CA PRO A 41 -22.50 8.63 -28.70
C PRO A 41 -21.03 8.79 -29.14
N LEU A 42 -20.21 9.60 -28.48
CA LEU A 42 -18.82 9.79 -28.89
C LEU A 42 -17.99 8.55 -28.58
N LYS A 43 -17.22 8.10 -29.58
CA LYS A 43 -16.22 7.04 -29.42
C LYS A 43 -15.09 7.44 -28.48
N ASP A 44 -14.70 8.72 -28.56
CA ASP A 44 -13.62 9.30 -27.81
C ASP A 44 -13.97 10.71 -27.31
N ILE A 45 -13.37 11.12 -26.21
CA ILE A 45 -13.53 12.47 -25.65
C ILE A 45 -12.17 13.03 -25.26
N SER A 46 -12.02 14.35 -25.33
CA SER A 46 -10.78 15.03 -24.89
C SER A 46 -10.43 14.66 -23.45
N SER A 47 -9.14 14.50 -23.16
CA SER A 47 -8.60 14.24 -21.81
C SER A 47 -9.10 15.24 -20.75
N GLU A 48 -9.26 16.52 -21.11
CA GLU A 48 -9.81 17.55 -20.22
C GLU A 48 -11.26 17.26 -19.80
N ARG A 49 -12.09 16.76 -20.71
CA ARG A 49 -13.46 16.37 -20.38
C ARG A 49 -13.48 15.08 -19.57
N LEU A 50 -12.64 14.12 -19.92
CA LEU A 50 -12.54 12.86 -19.18
C LEU A 50 -12.11 13.12 -17.74
N SER A 51 -11.11 13.98 -17.51
CA SER A 51 -10.67 14.34 -16.16
C SER A 51 -11.77 15.03 -15.35
N LYS A 52 -12.56 15.91 -15.97
CA LYS A 52 -13.75 16.49 -15.32
C LYS A 52 -14.78 15.43 -14.96
N PHE A 53 -15.02 14.43 -15.81
CA PHE A 53 -15.88 13.31 -15.44
C PHE A 53 -15.30 12.49 -14.28
N CYS A 54 -13.99 12.24 -14.24
CA CYS A 54 -13.34 11.56 -13.10
C CYS A 54 -13.57 12.33 -11.79
N ILE A 55 -13.42 13.66 -11.81
CA ILE A 55 -13.65 14.49 -10.62
C ILE A 55 -15.13 14.49 -10.23
N LEU A 56 -16.04 14.67 -11.20
CA LEU A 56 -17.48 14.69 -10.94
C LEU A 56 -17.98 13.37 -10.36
N LEU A 57 -17.43 12.25 -10.84
CA LEU A 57 -17.81 10.91 -10.40
C LEU A 57 -16.99 10.41 -9.22
N ASP A 58 -15.91 11.09 -8.82
CA ASP A 58 -14.95 10.59 -7.82
C ASP A 58 -14.49 9.15 -8.15
N GLU A 59 -14.17 8.91 -9.42
CA GLU A 59 -13.76 7.59 -9.95
C GLU A 59 -12.64 7.74 -10.97
N ASP A 60 -11.71 6.77 -10.98
CA ASP A 60 -10.74 6.62 -12.06
C ASP A 60 -11.38 5.93 -13.27
N LEU A 61 -11.99 6.75 -14.13
CA LEU A 61 -12.63 6.30 -15.36
C LEU A 61 -11.61 5.91 -16.44
N PHE A 62 -10.38 6.39 -16.36
CA PHE A 62 -9.34 6.06 -17.33
C PHE A 62 -8.96 4.59 -17.17
N SER A 63 -8.55 4.19 -15.97
CA SER A 63 -8.22 2.80 -15.67
C SER A 63 -9.46 1.90 -15.81
N GLY A 64 -10.64 2.38 -15.39
CA GLY A 64 -11.88 1.63 -15.50
C GLY A 64 -12.34 1.34 -16.93
N TYR A 65 -12.00 2.18 -17.90
CA TYR A 65 -12.36 1.98 -19.31
C TYR A 65 -11.23 1.39 -20.14
N TYR A 66 -10.03 1.97 -20.07
CA TYR A 66 -8.89 1.58 -20.88
C TYR A 66 -8.08 0.44 -20.26
N GLY A 67 -8.13 0.26 -18.94
CA GLY A 67 -7.39 -0.80 -18.26
C GLY A 67 -7.86 -2.21 -18.63
N GLU A 68 -9.07 -2.33 -19.17
CA GLU A 68 -9.61 -3.60 -19.69
C GLU A 68 -9.40 -3.79 -21.21
N LYS A 69 -8.73 -2.84 -21.88
CA LYS A 69 -8.48 -2.85 -23.33
C LYS A 69 -7.01 -3.09 -23.64
N GLU A 70 -6.73 -3.89 -24.67
CA GLU A 70 -5.37 -4.05 -25.17
C GLU A 70 -4.87 -2.78 -25.89
N PRO A 71 -3.57 -2.46 -25.84
CA PRO A 71 -2.48 -3.19 -25.14
C PRO A 71 -2.34 -2.82 -23.66
N LEU A 72 -3.13 -1.87 -23.15
CA LEU A 72 -2.98 -1.37 -21.78
C LEU A 72 -3.27 -2.43 -20.73
N LYS A 73 -4.25 -3.31 -20.98
CA LYS A 73 -4.59 -4.43 -20.09
C LYS A 73 -3.39 -5.34 -19.82
N SER A 74 -2.68 -5.77 -20.86
CA SER A 74 -1.52 -6.65 -20.71
C SER A 74 -0.38 -5.97 -19.96
N ILE A 75 -0.11 -4.69 -20.24
CA ILE A 75 0.90 -3.90 -19.52
C ILE A 75 0.54 -3.79 -18.03
N LEU A 76 -0.68 -3.33 -17.72
CA LEU A 76 -1.14 -3.14 -16.34
C LEU A 76 -1.17 -4.46 -15.56
N THR A 77 -1.55 -5.57 -16.21
CA THR A 77 -1.55 -6.89 -15.58
C THR A 77 -0.13 -7.38 -15.31
N GLY A 78 0.80 -7.16 -16.24
CA GLY A 78 2.22 -7.50 -16.07
C GLY A 78 2.86 -6.71 -14.92
N ASP A 79 2.71 -5.40 -14.91
CA ASP A 79 3.24 -4.53 -13.86
C ASP A 79 2.63 -4.86 -12.49
N LYS A 80 1.31 -5.11 -12.46
CA LYS A 80 0.61 -5.55 -11.25
C LYS A 80 1.20 -6.85 -10.70
N LEU A 81 1.41 -7.86 -11.55
CA LEU A 81 1.98 -9.14 -11.13
C LEU A 81 3.40 -8.98 -10.58
N VAL A 82 4.22 -8.13 -11.20
CA VAL A 82 5.57 -7.82 -10.71
C VAL A 82 5.52 -7.16 -9.34
N LEU A 83 4.65 -6.16 -9.16
CA LEU A 83 4.49 -5.47 -7.88
C LEU A 83 3.94 -6.39 -6.80
N GLU A 84 2.97 -7.25 -7.12
CA GLU A 84 2.42 -8.24 -6.19
C GLU A 84 3.51 -9.23 -5.72
N ASN A 85 4.33 -9.73 -6.65
CA ASN A 85 5.46 -10.60 -6.32
C ASN A 85 6.49 -9.89 -5.43
N GLU A 86 6.79 -8.62 -5.70
CA GLU A 86 7.74 -7.85 -4.90
C GLU A 86 7.20 -7.58 -3.49
N VAL A 87 5.91 -7.26 -3.36
CA VAL A 87 5.24 -7.11 -2.07
C VAL A 87 5.31 -8.42 -1.27
N ASP A 88 5.05 -9.57 -1.90
CA ASP A 88 5.13 -10.86 -1.22
C ASP A 88 6.56 -11.23 -0.81
N ARG A 89 7.55 -10.88 -1.64
CA ARG A 89 8.98 -11.02 -1.30
C ARG A 89 9.33 -10.18 -0.06
N LEU A 90 8.92 -8.90 -0.05
CA LEU A 90 9.18 -7.99 1.06
C LEU A 90 8.49 -8.44 2.35
N LYS A 91 7.25 -8.95 2.28
CA LYS A 91 6.54 -9.52 3.44
C LYS A 91 7.29 -10.71 4.05
N LYS A 92 7.81 -11.62 3.21
CA LYS A 92 8.60 -12.77 3.69
C LYS A 92 9.87 -12.30 4.39
N LEU A 93 10.61 -11.39 3.77
CA LEU A 93 11.83 -10.83 4.35
C LEU A 93 11.56 -10.11 5.67
N ASN A 94 10.46 -9.37 5.78
CA ASN A 94 10.09 -8.70 7.02
C ASN A 94 9.82 -9.70 8.15
N LYS A 95 9.11 -10.80 7.86
CA LYS A 95 8.84 -11.86 8.83
C LYS A 95 10.12 -12.56 9.30
N GLU A 96 11.06 -12.80 8.39
CA GLU A 96 12.39 -13.36 8.72
C GLU A 96 13.16 -12.41 9.64
N ASN A 97 13.15 -11.11 9.34
CA ASN A 97 13.78 -10.09 10.18
C ASN A 97 13.15 -10.00 11.57
N GLU A 98 11.83 -10.04 11.68
CA GLU A 98 11.12 -10.05 12.97
C GLU A 98 11.52 -11.28 13.82
N THR A 99 11.62 -12.45 13.17
CA THR A 99 12.07 -13.69 13.84
C THR A 99 13.50 -13.57 14.34
N LEU A 100 14.40 -13.02 13.51
CA LEU A 100 15.79 -12.80 13.88
C LEU A 100 15.93 -11.80 15.03
N ILE A 101 15.17 -10.71 15.01
CA ILE A 101 15.16 -9.70 16.08
C ILE A 101 14.74 -10.34 17.40
N GLU A 102 13.71 -11.19 17.40
CA GLU A 102 13.24 -11.84 18.62
C GLU A 102 14.25 -12.86 19.17
N PHE A 103 14.90 -13.61 18.27
CA PHE A 103 16.01 -14.48 18.65
C PHE A 103 17.15 -13.69 19.30
N LEU A 104 17.59 -12.59 18.68
CA LEU A 104 18.68 -11.76 19.20
C LEU A 104 18.33 -11.11 20.55
N LYS A 105 17.08 -10.67 20.75
CA LYS A 105 16.60 -10.16 22.05
C LYS A 105 16.68 -11.24 23.14
N THR A 106 16.27 -12.46 22.81
CA THR A 106 16.35 -13.61 23.72
C THR A 106 17.80 -13.89 24.09
N GLU A 107 18.70 -13.95 23.09
CA GLU A 107 20.12 -14.18 23.31
C GLU A 107 20.75 -13.09 24.19
N LEU A 108 20.41 -11.81 23.94
CA LEU A 108 20.88 -10.67 24.73
C LEU A 108 20.42 -10.77 26.19
N SER A 109 19.16 -11.17 26.41
CA SER A 109 18.59 -11.34 27.76
C SER A 109 19.31 -12.45 28.55
N VAL A 110 19.56 -13.58 27.89
CA VAL A 110 20.32 -14.69 28.49
C VAL A 110 21.74 -14.24 28.84
N LYS A 111 22.48 -13.65 27.90
CA LYS A 111 23.84 -13.16 28.17
C LYS A 111 23.89 -12.13 29.30
N SER A 112 22.93 -11.21 29.34
CA SER A 112 22.85 -10.19 30.39
C SER A 112 22.61 -10.83 31.77
N SER A 113 21.79 -11.87 31.84
CA SER A 113 21.54 -12.61 33.08
C SER A 113 22.77 -13.39 33.52
N THR A 114 23.46 -14.07 32.59
CA THR A 114 24.72 -14.78 32.86
C THR A 114 25.80 -13.83 33.37
N ILE A 115 25.96 -12.65 32.75
CA ILE A 115 26.93 -11.65 33.20
C ILE A 115 26.66 -11.22 34.64
N LYS A 116 25.39 -10.97 35.00
CA LYS A 116 25.02 -10.60 36.37
C LYS A 116 25.36 -11.71 37.38
N ILE A 117 25.11 -12.96 37.03
CA ILE A 117 25.44 -14.11 37.89
C ILE A 117 26.95 -14.17 38.11
N LEU A 118 27.74 -14.14 37.04
CA LEU A 118 29.21 -14.17 37.11
C LEU A 118 29.79 -12.98 37.89
N GLN A 119 29.19 -11.79 37.76
CA GLN A 119 29.57 -10.61 38.54
C GLN A 119 29.33 -10.80 40.04
N ASN A 120 28.19 -11.40 40.42
CA ASN A 120 27.89 -11.69 41.82
C ASN A 120 28.86 -12.74 42.40
N GLU A 121 29.13 -13.83 41.66
CA GLU A 121 30.09 -14.86 42.07
C GLU A 121 31.51 -14.29 42.27
N LEU A 122 31.96 -13.40 41.37
CA LEU A 122 33.22 -12.68 41.52
C LEU A 122 33.26 -11.80 42.78
N LEU A 123 32.16 -11.10 43.09
CA LEU A 123 32.05 -10.27 44.29
C LEU A 123 32.11 -11.12 45.58
N GLU A 124 31.46 -12.28 45.58
CA GLU A 124 31.52 -13.21 46.72
C GLU A 124 32.94 -13.74 46.93
N MET A 125 33.58 -14.26 45.87
CA MET A 125 34.96 -14.75 45.94
C MET A 125 35.95 -13.68 46.40
N THR A 126 35.84 -12.46 45.88
CA THR A 126 36.71 -11.35 46.31
C THR A 126 36.46 -10.97 47.78
N GLY A 127 35.21 -11.01 48.24
CA GLY A 127 34.86 -10.83 49.65
C GLY A 127 35.48 -11.90 50.56
N GLU A 128 35.48 -13.16 50.15
CA GLU A 128 36.12 -14.27 50.88
C GLU A 128 37.64 -14.12 50.97
N ILE A 129 38.30 -13.80 49.84
CA ILE A 129 39.75 -13.56 49.80
C ILE A 129 40.13 -12.41 50.75
N LEU A 130 39.35 -11.32 50.75
CA LEU A 130 39.58 -10.19 51.65
C LEU A 130 39.46 -10.55 53.13
N LYS A 131 38.55 -11.46 53.50
CA LYS A 131 38.44 -11.97 54.89
C LYS A 131 39.70 -12.75 55.27
N VAL A 132 40.11 -13.71 54.45
CA VAL A 132 41.32 -14.52 54.68
C VAL A 132 42.57 -13.65 54.84
N LEU A 133 42.71 -12.62 54.01
CA LEU A 133 43.84 -11.68 54.09
C LEU A 133 43.83 -10.82 55.36
N LYS A 134 42.65 -10.44 55.87
CA LYS A 134 42.53 -9.70 57.13
C LYS A 134 42.86 -10.58 58.33
N ASP A 135 42.41 -11.83 58.33
CA ASP A 135 42.63 -12.75 59.44
C ASP A 135 44.10 -13.17 59.56
N LYS A 136 44.85 -13.23 58.44
CA LYS A 136 46.31 -13.47 58.45
C LYS A 136 47.16 -12.29 58.93
N LYS A 137 46.58 -11.09 59.07
CA LYS A 137 47.29 -9.88 59.55
C LYS A 137 47.11 -9.60 61.04
N LYS A 138 46.31 -10.41 61.75
CA LYS A 138 46.19 -10.42 63.22
C LYS A 138 47.10 -11.50 63.80
#